data_AF-A0A7J0HBD6-F1
#
_entry.id   AF-A0A7J0HBD6-F1
#
_cell.length_a   1.000
_cell.length_b   1.000
_cell.length_c   1.000
_cell.angle_alpha   90.00
_cell.angle_beta   90.00
_cell.angle_gamma   90.00
#
_symmetry.space_group_name_H-M   'P 1'
#
loop_
_entity.id
_entity.type
_entity.pdbx_description
1 polymer ?
#
loop_
_entity_poly.entity_id
_entity_poly.type
_entity_poly.pdbx_seq_one_letter_code
_entity_poly.pdbx_strand_id
1 'polypeptide(L)'
;MFLPYAEPLPPLYLFRHINPWHPGPLRALYSHSHALMSRLHLSRITPTRIGQSSSLMQFGIGLPAGPILSPREFYANNDFYITGESYAGHYIPAFATRVQKGNKGKEGIFVNLKGIAIGNGFTDPEIQYKSYPDFALDMKLINQSDYKSVNELVPPCEQATKLCAANGGDSCISAYATCNSIFNEILAITGNINYYDIRKPCEGSLCYDFSNLETFLNQKSVRTALGVGDIEFVSCSSTVYQAMQMDLMRNLEVGIPALLEDQIKVLIYAGEYDLICNWLGNSQWVHAMAWSGQKNFTATPTVPFVVDGAEKGQLKSHGPLNFLKIHDAGHLVPKDQPKASLEMLKRWTQGKLSENE
;
A
#
# COMPACT_ATOMS: atom_id res chain seq x y z
N MET A 1 -10.92 -25.84 -41.45
CA MET A 1 -12.29 -26.06 -40.96
C MET A 1 -12.30 -25.61 -39.51
N PHE A 2 -13.06 -24.55 -39.22
CA PHE A 2 -13.17 -23.91 -37.91
C PHE A 2 -13.81 -24.85 -36.88
N LEU A 3 -13.39 -24.75 -35.62
CA LEU A 3 -14.25 -24.55 -34.45
C LEU A 3 -13.37 -24.15 -33.25
N PRO A 4 -13.53 -22.96 -32.64
CA PRO A 4 -12.87 -22.57 -31.41
C PRO A 4 -13.72 -23.00 -30.22
N TYR A 5 -13.20 -23.84 -29.33
CA TYR A 5 -13.75 -23.97 -27.99
C TYR A 5 -13.15 -22.84 -27.13
N ALA A 6 -13.88 -21.73 -27.05
CA ALA A 6 -13.67 -20.71 -26.04
C ALA A 6 -14.40 -21.17 -24.78
N GLU A 7 -13.65 -21.66 -23.78
CA GLU A 7 -14.20 -21.77 -22.43
C GLU A 7 -14.39 -20.35 -21.85
N PRO A 8 -15.54 -20.07 -21.19
CA PRO A 8 -15.79 -18.77 -20.62
C PRO A 8 -14.83 -18.50 -19.45
N LEU A 9 -14.24 -17.30 -19.44
CA LEU A 9 -13.52 -16.75 -18.29
C LEU A 9 -14.44 -16.75 -17.05
N PRO A 10 -13.97 -17.18 -15.87
CA PRO A 10 -14.74 -16.97 -14.64
C PRO A 10 -14.85 -15.45 -14.35
N PRO A 11 -15.97 -14.99 -13.76
CA PRO A 11 -16.18 -13.57 -13.51
C PRO A 11 -15.12 -12.99 -12.56
N LEU A 12 -14.63 -11.79 -12.86
CA LEU A 12 -14.07 -10.91 -11.83
C LEU A 12 -15.21 -10.51 -10.88
N TYR A 13 -15.11 -10.87 -9.60
CA TYR A 13 -16.11 -10.46 -8.62
C TYR A 13 -15.85 -9.02 -8.19
N LEU A 14 -16.68 -8.11 -8.69
CA LEU A 14 -16.81 -6.75 -8.17
C LEU A 14 -17.63 -6.80 -6.87
N PHE A 15 -17.02 -6.40 -5.77
CA PHE A 15 -17.76 -6.16 -4.54
C PHE A 15 -18.42 -4.78 -4.60
N ARG A 16 -19.75 -4.76 -4.73
CA ARG A 16 -20.55 -3.58 -4.40
C ARG A 16 -20.77 -3.58 -2.89
N HIS A 17 -19.85 -3.02 -2.13
CA HIS A 17 -20.19 -2.64 -0.76
C HIS A 17 -20.99 -1.35 -0.82
N ILE A 18 -22.31 -1.43 -0.60
CA ILE A 18 -23.04 -0.29 -0.04
C ILE A 18 -22.54 -0.23 1.40
N ASN A 19 -21.69 0.75 1.69
CA ASN A 19 -21.17 0.95 3.02
C ASN A 19 -22.35 1.31 3.95
N PRO A 20 -22.70 0.52 4.99
CA PRO A 20 -23.76 0.91 5.92
C PRO A 20 -23.40 2.19 6.71
N TRP A 21 -22.16 2.67 6.57
CA TRP A 21 -21.62 3.87 7.21
C TRP A 21 -21.73 5.16 6.39
N HIS A 22 -22.33 5.15 5.18
CA HIS A 22 -22.39 6.38 4.37
C HIS A 22 -23.57 6.47 3.38
N PRO A 23 -24.40 7.53 3.46
CA PRO A 23 -25.26 7.98 2.36
C PRO A 23 -24.59 9.09 1.49
N GLY A 24 -23.27 9.06 1.33
CA GLY A 24 -22.50 10.14 0.68
C GLY A 24 -21.87 9.75 -0.67
N PRO A 25 -21.22 10.69 -1.37
CA PRO A 25 -20.87 10.54 -2.79
C PRO A 25 -19.67 9.63 -3.09
N LEU A 26 -18.85 9.29 -2.09
CA LEU A 26 -17.66 8.44 -2.26
C LEU A 26 -18.06 6.96 -2.40
N ARG A 27 -17.66 6.34 -3.52
CA ARG A 27 -17.83 4.90 -3.75
C ARG A 27 -16.47 4.23 -3.65
N ALA A 28 -16.37 3.20 -2.81
CA ALA A 28 -15.16 2.41 -2.64
C ALA A 28 -15.26 1.08 -3.40
N LEU A 29 -14.16 0.67 -4.03
CA LEU A 29 -13.99 -0.65 -4.63
C LEU A 29 -12.80 -1.31 -3.95
N TYR A 30 -13.02 -2.48 -3.37
CA TYR A 30 -11.96 -3.32 -2.79
C TYR A 30 -11.57 -4.39 -3.81
N SER A 31 -10.26 -4.54 -4.06
CA SER A 31 -9.72 -5.55 -4.97
C SER A 31 -8.75 -6.47 -4.23
N HIS A 32 -8.94 -7.77 -4.39
CA HIS A 32 -7.95 -8.78 -4.01
C HIS A 32 -7.08 -9.07 -5.24
N SER A 33 -5.92 -8.44 -5.32
CA SER A 33 -5.18 -8.24 -6.58
C SER A 33 -4.36 -9.43 -7.09
N HIS A 34 -4.45 -10.63 -6.50
CA HIS A 34 -3.60 -11.76 -6.92
C HIS A 34 -4.29 -12.82 -7.78
N ALA A 35 -5.61 -12.73 -7.99
CA ALA A 35 -6.35 -13.67 -8.84
C ALA A 35 -5.98 -13.59 -10.34
N LEU A 36 -5.25 -12.55 -10.77
CA LEU A 36 -4.85 -12.38 -12.18
C LEU A 36 -3.54 -13.11 -12.56
N MET A 37 -2.76 -13.62 -11.61
CA MET A 37 -1.44 -14.22 -11.92
C MET A 37 -1.44 -15.75 -12.04
N SER A 38 -2.45 -16.46 -11.50
CA SER A 38 -2.48 -17.93 -11.51
C SER A 38 -2.89 -18.59 -12.83
N ARG A 39 -3.35 -17.84 -13.85
CA ARG A 39 -3.81 -18.43 -15.13
C ARG A 39 -2.91 -18.20 -16.33
N LEU A 40 -1.83 -17.42 -16.21
CA LEU A 40 -0.94 -17.16 -17.34
C LEU A 40 0.12 -18.25 -17.59
N HIS A 41 0.32 -19.25 -16.71
CA HIS A 41 1.50 -20.13 -16.80
C HIS A 41 1.29 -21.63 -16.50
N LEU A 42 0.09 -22.20 -16.73
CA LEU A 42 -0.14 -23.64 -16.56
C LEU A 42 0.03 -24.50 -17.82
N SER A 43 0.59 -23.96 -18.90
CA SER A 43 1.09 -24.76 -20.01
C SER A 43 2.60 -24.58 -20.16
N ARG A 44 3.34 -25.32 -19.32
CA ARG A 44 4.80 -25.58 -19.37
C ARG A 44 5.69 -24.44 -18.86
N ILE A 45 6.27 -24.60 -17.65
CA ILE A 45 7.70 -24.46 -17.30
C ILE A 45 7.84 -24.54 -15.75
N THR A 46 8.95 -25.14 -15.31
CA THR A 46 9.49 -25.36 -13.96
C THR A 46 9.68 -24.08 -13.11
N PRO A 47 9.90 -24.20 -11.78
CA PRO A 47 9.73 -23.10 -10.82
C PRO A 47 10.87 -22.08 -10.89
N THR A 48 10.71 -21.04 -11.71
CA THR A 48 11.52 -19.81 -11.61
C THR A 48 10.74 -18.62 -12.18
N ARG A 49 10.69 -17.52 -11.41
CA ARG A 49 10.27 -16.15 -11.76
C ARG A 49 8.78 -15.82 -11.93
N ILE A 50 8.26 -15.11 -10.93
CA ILE A 50 7.22 -14.08 -11.11
C ILE A 50 7.91 -12.74 -10.81
N GLY A 51 7.95 -11.83 -11.77
CA GLY A 51 8.42 -10.45 -11.59
C GLY A 51 7.37 -9.47 -12.13
N GLN A 52 7.36 -8.21 -11.70
CA GLN A 52 6.25 -7.29 -12.04
C GLN A 52 5.97 -7.09 -13.54
N SER A 53 6.90 -7.40 -14.45
CA SER A 53 6.62 -7.43 -15.89
C SER A 53 5.58 -8.51 -16.27
N SER A 54 5.49 -9.61 -15.50
CA SER A 54 4.43 -10.61 -15.60
C SER A 54 3.22 -10.34 -14.71
N SER A 55 3.29 -9.35 -13.80
CA SER A 55 2.17 -8.83 -12.98
C SER A 55 1.35 -7.73 -13.67
N LEU A 56 1.64 -7.41 -14.93
CA LEU A 56 0.88 -6.44 -15.72
C LEU A 56 -0.56 -6.94 -15.90
N MET A 57 -1.48 -6.39 -15.11
CA MET A 57 -2.91 -6.71 -15.23
C MET A 57 -3.43 -6.31 -16.61
N GLN A 58 -3.97 -7.30 -17.31
CA GLN A 58 -4.94 -7.12 -18.37
C GLN A 58 -6.30 -6.86 -17.71
N PHE A 59 -6.77 -5.61 -17.71
CA PHE A 59 -8.15 -5.28 -17.33
C PHE A 59 -9.12 -5.74 -18.43
N GLY A 60 -9.42 -7.04 -18.45
CA GLY A 60 -10.50 -7.62 -19.25
C GLY A 60 -11.69 -7.93 -18.36
N ILE A 61 -12.68 -7.03 -18.30
CA ILE A 61 -14.00 -7.35 -17.71
C ILE A 61 -14.76 -8.16 -18.76
N GLY A 62 -14.73 -9.48 -18.65
CA GLY A 62 -15.62 -10.36 -19.42
C GLY A 62 -16.95 -10.53 -18.70
N LEU A 63 -18.02 -9.93 -19.21
CA LEU A 63 -19.40 -10.26 -18.84
C LEU A 63 -20.27 -10.33 -20.11
N PRO A 64 -21.29 -11.21 -20.14
CA PRO A 64 -22.03 -11.53 -21.35
C PRO A 64 -22.83 -10.35 -21.87
N ALA A 65 -22.92 -10.27 -23.20
CA ALA A 65 -23.62 -9.23 -23.95
C ALA A 65 -25.12 -9.20 -23.61
N GLY A 66 -25.56 -8.10 -23.01
CA GLY A 66 -26.95 -7.69 -22.87
C GLY A 66 -27.03 -6.15 -22.90
N PRO A 67 -28.16 -5.53 -23.27
CA PRO A 67 -28.27 -4.10 -23.57
C PRO A 67 -28.43 -3.26 -22.29
N ILE A 68 -27.58 -3.51 -21.30
CA ILE A 68 -27.46 -2.71 -20.09
C ILE A 68 -26.08 -2.08 -20.17
N LEU A 69 -25.98 -0.74 -20.14
CA LEU A 69 -24.71 -0.02 -20.04
C LEU A 69 -23.81 -0.76 -19.04
N SER A 70 -22.63 -1.17 -19.49
CA SER A 70 -21.74 -1.94 -18.61
C SER A 70 -21.46 -1.08 -17.37
N PRO A 71 -21.37 -1.62 -16.14
CA PRO A 71 -21.05 -0.82 -14.94
C PRO A 71 -19.80 0.05 -15.10
N ARG A 72 -18.92 -0.35 -16.02
CA ARG A 72 -17.72 0.33 -16.52
C ARG A 72 -17.99 1.68 -17.18
N GLU A 73 -19.07 1.85 -17.93
CA GLU A 73 -19.42 3.14 -18.56
C GLU A 73 -19.97 4.13 -17.54
N PHE A 74 -20.62 3.64 -16.49
CA PHE A 74 -21.23 4.50 -15.46
C PHE A 74 -20.21 5.25 -14.60
N TYR A 75 -19.01 4.70 -14.40
CA TYR A 75 -17.97 5.30 -13.56
C TYR A 75 -16.78 5.89 -14.32
N ALA A 76 -16.72 5.74 -15.65
CA ALA A 76 -15.56 6.15 -16.45
C ALA A 76 -15.20 7.64 -16.31
N ASN A 77 -16.21 8.48 -16.05
CA ASN A 77 -16.04 9.93 -15.88
C ASN A 77 -15.83 10.37 -14.44
N ASN A 78 -15.91 9.46 -13.46
CA ASN A 78 -15.71 9.81 -12.06
C ASN A 78 -14.24 10.10 -11.77
N ASP A 79 -14.00 10.97 -10.80
CA ASP A 79 -12.67 11.10 -10.21
C ASP A 79 -12.25 9.76 -9.59
N PHE A 80 -11.10 9.27 -10.03
CA PHE A 80 -10.58 7.98 -9.62
C PHE A 80 -9.38 8.15 -8.70
N TYR A 81 -9.41 7.46 -7.57
CA TYR A 81 -8.33 7.47 -6.58
C TYR A 81 -7.90 6.06 -6.27
N ILE A 82 -6.59 5.84 -6.11
CA ILE A 82 -6.04 4.54 -5.70
C ILE A 82 -5.53 4.68 -4.27
N THR A 83 -6.09 3.92 -3.35
CA THR A 83 -5.72 3.97 -1.93
C THR A 83 -5.40 2.60 -1.40
N GLY A 84 -4.50 2.51 -0.42
CA GLY A 84 -4.15 1.25 0.22
C GLY A 84 -3.07 1.47 1.27
N GLU A 85 -2.70 0.40 1.96
CA GLU A 85 -1.77 0.46 3.08
C GLU A 85 -0.68 -0.61 3.00
N SER A 86 0.37 -0.45 3.81
CA SER A 86 1.44 -1.44 3.96
C SER A 86 2.19 -1.67 2.65
N TYR A 87 2.23 -2.91 2.17
CA TYR A 87 2.82 -3.28 0.89
C TYR A 87 2.12 -2.64 -0.34
N ALA A 88 0.96 -2.00 -0.15
CA ALA A 88 0.41 -1.10 -1.17
C ALA A 88 1.32 0.10 -1.46
N GLY A 89 2.30 0.41 -0.62
CA GLY A 89 3.40 1.31 -0.95
C GLY A 89 4.22 0.86 -2.18
N HIS A 90 4.24 -0.44 -2.50
CA HIS A 90 4.77 -0.93 -3.78
C HIS A 90 3.70 -0.89 -4.89
N TYR A 91 2.50 -1.39 -4.59
CA TYR A 91 1.44 -1.53 -5.60
C TYR A 91 0.99 -0.19 -6.18
N ILE A 92 0.76 0.80 -5.32
CA ILE A 92 0.09 2.05 -5.71
C ILE A 92 0.95 2.89 -6.64
N PRO A 93 2.24 3.16 -6.36
CA PRO A 93 3.09 3.87 -7.31
C PRO A 93 3.20 3.15 -8.65
N ALA A 94 3.35 1.81 -8.63
CA ALA A 94 3.44 1.02 -9.85
C ALA A 94 2.14 1.09 -10.69
N PHE A 95 0.98 0.91 -10.06
CA PHE A 95 -0.32 0.97 -10.74
C PHE A 95 -0.64 2.37 -11.24
N ALA A 96 -0.48 3.39 -10.40
CA ALA A 96 -0.75 4.77 -10.79
C ALA A 96 0.14 5.22 -11.96
N THR A 97 1.43 4.87 -11.91
CA THR A 97 2.36 5.13 -13.02
C THR A 97 1.91 4.43 -14.31
N ARG A 98 1.48 3.16 -14.25
CA ARG A 98 0.99 2.42 -15.43
C ARG A 98 -0.28 3.04 -16.01
N VAL A 99 -1.23 3.40 -15.15
CA VAL A 99 -2.48 4.06 -15.53
C VAL A 99 -2.19 5.41 -16.19
N GLN A 100 -1.35 6.24 -15.57
CA GLN A 100 -1.04 7.56 -16.09
C GLN A 100 -0.26 7.52 -17.42
N LYS A 101 0.68 6.58 -17.55
CA LYS A 101 1.34 6.31 -18.84
C LYS A 101 0.33 5.86 -19.91
N GLY A 102 -0.60 4.98 -19.55
CA GLY A 102 -1.67 4.54 -20.44
C GLY A 102 -2.57 5.70 -20.89
N ASN A 103 -3.01 6.55 -19.97
CA ASN A 103 -3.79 7.75 -20.29
C ASN A 103 -3.07 8.67 -21.28
N LYS A 104 -1.80 8.99 -21.03
CA LYS A 104 -0.97 9.84 -21.91
C LYS A 104 -0.71 9.21 -23.27
N GLY A 105 -0.47 7.90 -23.29
CA GLY A 105 -0.26 7.11 -24.50
C GLY A 105 -1.54 6.76 -25.25
N LYS A 106 -2.72 7.10 -24.71
CA LYS A 106 -4.04 6.69 -25.22
C LYS A 106 -4.16 5.16 -25.36
N GLU A 107 -3.55 4.43 -24.42
CA GLU A 107 -3.59 2.97 -24.35
C GLU A 107 -4.75 2.49 -23.49
N GLY A 108 -5.62 1.65 -24.05
CA GLY A 108 -6.74 1.07 -23.31
C GLY A 108 -7.80 2.11 -22.95
N ILE A 109 -8.40 1.96 -21.77
CA ILE A 109 -9.48 2.83 -21.28
C ILE A 109 -8.85 4.02 -20.58
N PHE A 110 -9.31 5.22 -20.90
CA PHE A 110 -8.97 6.40 -20.12
C PHE A 110 -9.53 6.27 -18.69
N VAL A 111 -8.65 6.42 -17.70
CA VAL A 111 -9.03 6.43 -16.28
C VAL A 111 -8.75 7.84 -15.75
N ASN A 112 -9.78 8.53 -15.26
CA ASN A 112 -9.65 9.87 -14.70
C ASN A 112 -8.97 9.86 -13.31
N LEU A 113 -7.70 9.43 -13.27
CA LEU A 113 -6.88 9.35 -12.07
C LEU A 113 -6.66 10.76 -11.50
N LYS A 114 -7.09 10.99 -10.27
CA LYS A 114 -6.96 12.27 -9.54
C LYS A 114 -5.98 12.23 -8.38
N GLY A 115 -5.75 11.05 -7.81
CA GLY A 115 -4.81 10.95 -6.72
C GLY A 115 -4.53 9.54 -6.24
N ILE A 116 -3.47 9.43 -5.45
CA ILE A 116 -3.09 8.23 -4.72
C ILE A 116 -2.94 8.52 -3.22
N ALA A 117 -3.35 7.58 -2.38
CA ALA A 117 -3.10 7.64 -0.95
C ALA A 117 -2.46 6.34 -0.44
N ILE A 118 -1.38 6.45 0.31
CA ILE A 118 -0.61 5.32 0.83
C ILE A 118 -0.52 5.46 2.36
N GLY A 119 -1.17 4.53 3.07
CA GLY A 119 -1.13 4.43 4.52
C GLY A 119 -0.02 3.52 5.00
N ASN A 120 0.84 3.97 5.92
CA ASN A 120 1.89 3.15 6.52
C ASN A 120 2.63 2.32 5.46
N GLY A 121 3.04 2.98 4.38
CA GLY A 121 3.52 2.32 3.18
C GLY A 121 4.93 1.79 3.33
N PHE A 122 5.22 0.65 2.72
CA PHE A 122 6.58 0.23 2.38
C PHE A 122 6.84 0.60 0.93
N THR A 123 7.68 1.61 0.68
CA THR A 123 7.80 2.30 -0.62
C THR A 123 9.27 2.54 -1.01
N ASP A 124 10.09 3.02 -0.08
CA ASP A 124 11.54 3.17 -0.25
C ASP A 124 12.25 2.35 0.85
N PRO A 125 12.59 1.09 0.56
CA PRO A 125 13.24 0.21 1.53
C PRO A 125 14.56 0.77 2.05
N GLU A 126 15.35 1.45 1.20
CA GLU A 126 16.67 1.96 1.61
C GLU A 126 16.51 2.96 2.75
N ILE A 127 15.64 3.96 2.58
CA ILE A 127 15.42 4.99 3.60
C ILE A 127 14.66 4.41 4.81
N GLN A 128 13.64 3.61 4.56
CA GLN A 128 12.80 3.10 5.65
C GLN A 128 13.55 2.15 6.58
N TYR A 129 14.45 1.29 6.07
CA TYR A 129 15.24 0.43 6.96
C TYR A 129 16.19 1.22 7.87
N LYS A 130 16.76 2.34 7.39
CA LYS A 130 17.61 3.22 8.21
C LYS A 130 16.86 3.87 9.36
N SER A 131 15.54 4.01 9.25
CA SER A 131 14.72 4.65 10.28
C SER A 131 14.43 3.77 11.50
N TYR A 132 14.60 2.44 11.40
CA TYR A 132 14.25 1.52 12.47
C TYR A 132 14.99 1.79 13.79
N PRO A 133 16.33 1.96 13.82
CA PRO A 133 17.05 2.20 15.08
C PRO A 133 16.60 3.51 15.74
N ASP A 134 16.47 4.58 14.95
CA ASP A 134 16.05 5.90 15.44
C ASP A 134 14.63 5.85 16.00
N PHE A 135 13.68 5.28 15.25
CA PHE A 135 12.31 5.12 15.71
C PHE A 135 12.22 4.27 16.98
N ALA A 136 12.95 3.14 17.03
CA ALA A 136 12.94 2.28 18.20
C ALA A 136 13.53 2.97 19.45
N LEU A 137 14.57 3.78 19.29
CA LEU A 137 15.16 4.56 20.38
C LEU A 137 14.18 5.66 20.86
N ASP A 138 13.61 6.42 19.93
CA ASP A 138 12.68 7.51 20.22
C ASP A 138 11.42 7.01 20.94
N MET A 139 10.91 5.84 20.52
CA MET A 139 9.77 5.19 21.14
C MET A 139 10.13 4.38 22.39
N LYS A 140 11.40 4.43 22.84
CA LYS A 140 11.92 3.74 24.04
C LYS A 140 11.75 2.23 24.01
N LEU A 141 11.76 1.64 22.81
CA LEU A 141 11.74 0.20 22.59
C LEU A 141 13.11 -0.43 22.84
N ILE A 142 14.17 0.35 22.59
CA ILE A 142 15.56 -0.03 22.80
C ILE A 142 16.27 1.08 23.59
N ASN A 143 17.38 0.72 24.25
CA ASN A 143 18.22 1.70 24.94
C ASN A 143 19.39 2.19 24.05
N GLN A 144 20.21 3.11 24.54
CA GLN A 144 21.32 3.69 23.78
C GLN A 144 22.42 2.68 23.41
N SER A 145 22.63 1.64 24.22
CA SER A 145 23.58 0.56 23.92
C SER A 145 23.04 -0.32 22.80
N ASP A 146 21.78 -0.73 22.89
CA ASP A 146 21.09 -1.50 21.85
C ASP A 146 21.09 -0.74 20.53
N TYR A 147 20.80 0.57 20.56
CA TYR A 147 20.85 1.43 19.38
C TYR A 147 22.20 1.34 18.65
N LYS A 148 23.32 1.38 19.39
CA LYS A 148 24.65 1.27 18.77
C LYS A 148 24.80 -0.06 18.03
N SER A 149 24.42 -1.17 18.69
CA SER A 149 24.50 -2.51 18.10
C SER A 149 23.59 -2.67 16.88
N VAL A 150 22.34 -2.22 16.97
CA VAL A 150 21.38 -2.31 15.85
C VAL A 150 21.81 -1.40 14.69
N ASN A 151 22.33 -0.21 14.98
CA ASN A 151 22.77 0.74 13.96
C ASN A 151 24.00 0.26 13.17
N GLU A 152 24.83 -0.64 13.72
CA GLU A 152 25.91 -1.31 12.97
C GLU A 152 25.41 -2.20 11.83
N LEU A 153 24.13 -2.62 11.87
CA LEU A 153 23.49 -3.41 10.81
C LEU A 153 23.01 -2.56 9.63
N VAL A 154 22.95 -1.23 9.79
CA VAL A 154 22.45 -0.30 8.76
C VAL A 154 23.37 -0.24 7.52
N PRO A 155 24.70 -0.04 7.63
CA PRO A 155 25.56 0.05 6.44
C PRO A 155 25.55 -1.22 5.54
N PRO A 156 25.57 -2.46 6.09
CA PRO A 156 25.37 -3.67 5.28
C PRO A 156 24.02 -3.69 4.55
N CYS A 157 22.93 -3.26 5.20
CA CYS A 157 21.61 -3.14 4.57
C CYS A 157 21.60 -2.14 3.41
N GLU A 158 22.21 -0.97 3.59
CA GLU A 158 22.34 0.04 2.52
C GLU A 158 23.08 -0.51 1.31
N GLN A 159 24.21 -1.20 1.54
CA GLN A 159 24.98 -1.80 0.47
C GLN A 159 24.17 -2.89 -0.26
N ALA A 160 23.47 -3.74 0.48
CA ALA A 160 22.66 -4.79 -0.11
C ALA A 160 21.48 -4.22 -0.93
N THR A 161 20.86 -3.13 -0.45
CA THR A 161 19.77 -2.45 -1.17
C THR A 161 20.27 -1.84 -2.48
N LYS A 162 21.46 -1.22 -2.49
CA LYS A 162 22.11 -0.74 -3.73
C LYS A 162 22.38 -1.87 -4.73
N LEU A 163 22.81 -3.04 -4.25
CA LEU A 163 22.99 -4.22 -5.10
C LEU A 163 21.66 -4.74 -5.66
N CYS A 164 20.59 -4.75 -4.87
CA CYS A 164 19.25 -5.07 -5.36
C CYS A 164 18.80 -4.08 -6.45
N ALA A 165 18.97 -2.78 -6.24
CA ALA A 165 18.61 -1.76 -7.23
C ALA A 165 19.39 -1.94 -8.55
N ALA A 166 20.67 -2.30 -8.47
CA ALA A 166 21.51 -2.51 -9.65
C ALA A 166 21.22 -3.82 -10.39
N ASN A 167 21.02 -4.92 -9.67
CA ASN A 167 21.02 -6.27 -10.24
C ASN A 167 19.64 -6.94 -10.28
N GLY A 168 18.71 -6.50 -9.44
CA GLY A 168 17.42 -7.16 -9.23
C GLY A 168 17.53 -8.61 -8.75
N GLY A 169 16.43 -9.36 -8.90
CA GLY A 169 16.40 -10.82 -8.69
C GLY A 169 16.89 -11.25 -7.31
N ASP A 170 17.81 -12.22 -7.28
CA ASP A 170 18.33 -12.81 -6.04
C ASP A 170 19.05 -11.78 -5.15
N SER A 171 19.63 -10.71 -5.74
CA SER A 171 20.22 -9.62 -4.94
C SER A 171 19.18 -8.93 -4.06
N CYS A 172 17.91 -8.88 -4.47
CA CYS A 172 16.82 -8.34 -3.68
C CYS A 172 16.38 -9.27 -2.55
N ILE A 173 16.45 -10.59 -2.76
CA ILE A 173 16.19 -11.56 -1.68
C ILE A 173 17.30 -11.47 -0.62
N SER A 174 18.57 -11.40 -1.05
CA SER A 174 19.70 -11.21 -0.13
C SER A 174 19.59 -9.88 0.61
N ALA A 175 19.25 -8.79 -0.07
CA ALA A 175 19.02 -7.50 0.56
C ALA A 175 17.91 -7.56 1.61
N TYR A 176 16.81 -8.26 1.32
CA TYR A 176 15.72 -8.42 2.28
C TYR A 176 16.20 -9.15 3.52
N ALA A 177 16.91 -10.27 3.36
CA ALA A 177 17.45 -11.03 4.48
C ALA A 177 18.42 -10.18 5.34
N THR A 178 19.34 -9.44 4.71
CA THR A 178 20.31 -8.56 5.39
C THR A 178 19.62 -7.42 6.13
N CYS A 179 18.71 -6.71 5.47
CA CYS A 179 18.02 -5.56 6.06
C CYS A 179 17.05 -5.98 7.17
N ASN A 180 16.36 -7.10 7.00
CA ASN A 180 15.40 -7.59 7.99
C ASN A 180 16.06 -8.02 9.31
N SER A 181 17.38 -8.24 9.34
CA SER A 181 18.14 -8.40 10.58
C SER A 181 18.01 -7.20 11.53
N ILE A 182 17.91 -5.98 11.01
CA ILE A 182 17.71 -4.75 11.82
C ILE A 182 16.40 -4.87 12.61
N PHE A 183 15.31 -5.18 11.91
CA PHE A 183 13.98 -5.31 12.50
C PHE A 183 13.91 -6.50 13.46
N ASN A 184 14.50 -7.63 13.09
CA ASN A 184 14.54 -8.83 13.93
C ASN A 184 15.29 -8.61 15.25
N GLU A 185 16.39 -7.85 15.24
CA GLU A 185 17.15 -7.53 16.45
C GLU A 185 16.31 -6.68 17.42
N ILE A 186 15.58 -5.68 16.91
CA ILE A 186 14.66 -4.87 17.70
C ILE A 186 13.54 -5.75 18.30
N LEU A 187 12.97 -6.66 17.52
CA LEU A 187 11.94 -7.59 18.03
C LEU A 187 12.50 -8.57 19.07
N ALA A 188 13.74 -9.01 18.93
CA ALA A 188 14.39 -9.88 19.91
C ALA A 188 14.56 -9.19 21.27
N ILE A 189 14.86 -7.88 21.28
CA ILE A 189 14.98 -7.07 22.50
C ILE A 189 13.61 -6.81 23.14
N THR A 190 12.62 -6.42 22.32
CA THR A 190 11.29 -6.00 22.79
C THR A 190 10.38 -7.15 23.19
N GLY A 191 10.61 -8.36 22.67
CA GLY A 191 9.82 -9.55 22.98
C GLY A 191 8.45 -9.55 22.32
N ASN A 192 7.38 -9.76 23.10
CA ASN A 192 6.02 -9.96 22.57
C ASN A 192 5.30 -8.64 22.23
N ILE A 193 5.95 -7.77 21.48
CA ILE A 193 5.36 -6.49 21.05
C ILE A 193 4.62 -6.67 19.72
N ASN A 194 3.49 -5.98 19.57
CA ASN A 194 2.81 -5.89 18.29
C ASN A 194 3.55 -4.89 17.39
N TYR A 195 4.24 -5.37 16.37
CA TYR A 195 4.97 -4.52 15.45
C TYR A 195 4.09 -3.66 14.52
N TYR A 196 2.77 -3.88 14.53
CA TYR A 196 1.80 -2.98 13.90
C TYR A 196 1.28 -1.91 14.85
N ASP A 197 1.39 -2.08 16.17
CA ASP A 197 1.06 -1.05 17.16
C ASP A 197 1.82 -1.33 18.45
N ILE A 198 2.92 -0.62 18.65
CA ILE A 198 3.88 -0.90 19.73
C ILE A 198 3.31 -0.70 21.15
N ARG A 199 2.08 -0.19 21.26
CA ARG A 199 1.36 -0.04 22.53
C ARG A 199 0.65 -1.33 22.95
N LYS A 200 0.62 -2.35 22.09
CA LYS A 200 -0.15 -3.59 22.26
C LYS A 200 0.78 -4.82 22.25
N PRO A 201 0.41 -5.92 22.92
CA PRO A 201 1.07 -7.21 22.72
C PRO A 201 0.70 -7.80 21.35
N CYS A 202 1.60 -8.61 20.77
CA CYS A 202 1.29 -9.36 19.55
C CYS A 202 0.38 -10.55 19.90
N GLU A 203 -0.82 -10.60 19.30
CA GLU A 203 -1.79 -11.68 19.50
C GLU A 203 -2.12 -12.35 18.17
N GLY A 204 -1.97 -13.68 18.10
CA GLY A 204 -2.17 -14.45 16.87
C GLY A 204 -1.01 -14.32 15.88
N SER A 205 -1.12 -15.02 14.75
CA SER A 205 -0.04 -15.12 13.74
C SER A 205 0.22 -13.81 12.99
N LEU A 206 -0.76 -12.91 12.94
CA LEU A 206 -0.68 -11.60 12.29
C LEU A 206 -0.65 -10.44 13.31
N CYS A 207 -0.36 -10.72 14.58
CA CYS A 207 -0.47 -9.80 15.71
C CYS A 207 -1.86 -9.13 15.88
N TYR A 208 -2.86 -9.59 15.14
CA TYR A 208 -4.27 -9.31 15.31
C TYR A 208 -5.07 -10.59 15.06
N ASP A 209 -6.20 -10.72 15.74
CA ASP A 209 -7.15 -11.80 15.50
C ASP A 209 -8.13 -11.45 14.36
N PHE A 210 -7.96 -12.12 13.22
CA PHE A 210 -8.84 -12.02 12.05
C PHE A 210 -9.79 -13.22 11.91
N SER A 211 -9.84 -14.13 12.89
CA SER A 211 -10.61 -15.38 12.83
C SER A 211 -12.10 -15.15 12.55
N ASN A 212 -12.70 -14.10 13.12
CA ASN A 212 -14.09 -13.73 12.88
C ASN A 212 -14.34 -13.33 11.42
N LEU A 213 -13.41 -12.59 10.80
CA LEU A 213 -13.48 -12.20 9.40
C LEU A 213 -13.36 -13.42 8.49
N GLU A 214 -12.37 -14.27 8.74
CA GLU A 214 -12.16 -15.50 7.97
C GLU A 214 -13.35 -16.45 8.09
N THR A 215 -13.88 -16.63 9.29
CA THR A 215 -15.07 -17.45 9.55
C THR A 215 -16.26 -16.91 8.78
N PHE A 216 -16.51 -15.59 8.82
CA PHE A 216 -17.62 -14.97 8.11
C PHE A 216 -17.48 -15.11 6.59
N LEU A 217 -16.32 -14.77 6.01
CA LEU A 217 -16.09 -14.80 4.57
C LEU A 217 -16.07 -16.22 3.99
N ASN A 218 -15.78 -17.24 4.80
CA ASN A 218 -15.84 -18.64 4.39
C ASN A 218 -17.21 -19.30 4.56
N GLN A 219 -18.22 -18.61 5.12
CA GLN A 219 -19.59 -19.15 5.14
C GLN A 219 -20.08 -19.39 3.71
N LYS A 220 -20.68 -20.56 3.46
CA LYS A 220 -21.20 -20.92 2.13
C LYS A 220 -22.20 -19.88 1.59
N SER A 221 -23.06 -19.35 2.46
CA SER A 221 -24.03 -18.30 2.12
C SER A 221 -23.33 -17.02 1.67
N VAL A 222 -22.28 -16.60 2.38
CA VAL A 222 -21.49 -15.41 2.07
C VAL A 222 -20.73 -15.62 0.76
N ARG A 223 -20.00 -16.73 0.60
CA ARG A 223 -19.31 -17.05 -0.66
C ARG A 223 -20.25 -17.10 -1.87
N THR A 224 -21.44 -17.68 -1.70
CA THR A 224 -22.48 -17.71 -2.74
C THR A 224 -22.94 -16.31 -3.09
N ALA A 225 -23.22 -15.46 -2.09
CA ALA A 225 -23.66 -14.08 -2.30
C ALA A 225 -22.59 -13.22 -2.98
N LEU A 226 -21.32 -13.43 -2.61
CA LEU A 226 -20.15 -12.79 -3.20
C LEU A 226 -19.78 -13.35 -4.58
N GLY A 227 -20.33 -14.52 -4.92
CA GLY A 227 -20.13 -15.23 -6.17
C GLY A 227 -18.81 -16.00 -6.26
N VAL A 228 -17.91 -15.96 -5.28
CA VAL A 228 -16.52 -16.46 -5.35
C VAL A 228 -16.35 -17.99 -5.48
N GLY A 229 -17.44 -18.73 -5.68
CA GLY A 229 -17.42 -20.19 -5.85
C GLY A 229 -16.84 -20.90 -4.63
N ASP A 230 -15.91 -21.84 -4.88
CA ASP A 230 -15.25 -22.66 -3.87
C ASP A 230 -13.90 -22.15 -3.36
N ILE A 231 -13.57 -20.91 -3.68
CA ILE A 231 -12.34 -20.27 -3.21
C ILE A 231 -12.46 -20.03 -1.70
N GLU A 232 -11.54 -20.61 -0.94
CA GLU A 232 -11.36 -20.34 0.47
C GLU A 232 -10.72 -18.96 0.66
N PHE A 233 -11.30 -18.17 1.56
CA PHE A 233 -10.74 -16.90 1.98
C PHE A 233 -9.69 -17.13 3.08
N VAL A 234 -8.52 -16.52 2.91
CA VAL A 234 -7.47 -16.39 3.92
C VAL A 234 -7.04 -14.93 4.00
N SER A 235 -6.72 -14.44 5.20
CA SER A 235 -6.37 -13.02 5.37
C SER A 235 -5.05 -12.66 4.68
N CYS A 236 -4.05 -13.56 4.74
CA CYS A 236 -2.75 -13.39 4.10
C CYS A 236 -2.26 -14.73 3.51
N SER A 237 -1.85 -14.73 2.23
CA SER A 237 -1.32 -15.92 1.57
C SER A 237 0.21 -15.97 1.63
N SER A 238 0.75 -16.98 2.32
CA SER A 238 2.20 -17.23 2.37
C SER A 238 2.79 -17.57 1.00
N THR A 239 2.02 -18.26 0.14
CA THR A 239 2.42 -18.56 -1.24
C THR A 239 2.64 -17.28 -2.05
N VAL A 240 1.71 -16.34 -1.97
CA VAL A 240 1.85 -15.03 -2.63
C VAL A 240 3.04 -14.27 -2.06
N TYR A 241 3.17 -14.22 -0.73
CA TYR A 241 4.30 -13.56 -0.08
C TYR A 241 5.65 -14.10 -0.55
N GLN A 242 5.81 -15.44 -0.61
CA GLN A 242 7.04 -16.08 -1.10
C GLN A 242 7.33 -15.74 -2.57
N ALA A 243 6.29 -15.72 -3.42
CA ALA A 243 6.44 -15.37 -4.83
C ALA A 243 6.87 -13.91 -5.05
N MET A 244 6.61 -13.03 -4.08
CA MET A 244 6.88 -11.59 -4.14
C MET A 244 8.19 -11.16 -3.45
N GLN A 245 8.99 -12.08 -2.90
CA GLN A 245 10.18 -11.69 -2.14
C GLN A 245 11.21 -10.88 -2.92
N MET A 246 11.37 -11.15 -4.22
CA MET A 246 12.28 -10.38 -5.08
C MET A 246 11.83 -8.92 -5.28
N ASP A 247 10.59 -8.60 -4.94
CA ASP A 247 10.00 -7.27 -5.13
C ASP A 247 10.13 -6.40 -3.87
N LEU A 248 10.24 -7.01 -2.68
CA LEU A 248 10.28 -6.31 -1.38
C LEU A 248 11.35 -5.20 -1.30
N MET A 249 12.54 -5.45 -1.81
CA MET A 249 13.66 -4.48 -1.69
C MET A 249 13.76 -3.51 -2.86
N ARG A 250 12.76 -3.47 -3.74
CA ARG A 250 12.76 -2.53 -4.85
C ARG A 250 12.29 -1.16 -4.35
N ASN A 251 12.92 -0.10 -4.83
CA ASN A 251 12.42 1.25 -4.60
C ASN A 251 11.28 1.56 -5.59
N LEU A 252 10.09 1.82 -5.07
CA LEU A 252 8.88 2.18 -5.84
C LEU A 252 8.50 3.67 -5.68
N GLU A 253 9.19 4.43 -4.83
CA GLU A 253 9.08 5.90 -4.75
C GLU A 253 9.36 6.54 -6.10
N VAL A 254 10.30 5.99 -6.88
CA VAL A 254 10.74 6.52 -8.19
C VAL A 254 9.61 6.74 -9.22
N GLY A 255 8.44 6.11 -9.03
CA GLY A 255 7.25 6.34 -9.87
C GLY A 255 6.42 7.57 -9.48
N ILE A 256 6.56 8.06 -8.26
CA ILE A 256 5.75 9.14 -7.67
C ILE A 256 6.09 10.53 -8.25
N PRO A 257 7.37 10.92 -8.48
CA PRO A 257 7.68 12.25 -9.00
C PRO A 257 6.94 12.60 -10.29
N ALA A 258 6.86 11.68 -11.26
CA ALA A 258 6.14 11.91 -12.51
C ALA A 258 4.63 12.13 -12.31
N LEU A 259 4.03 11.52 -11.28
CA LEU A 259 2.63 11.74 -10.92
C LEU A 259 2.44 13.14 -10.32
N LEU A 260 3.36 13.59 -9.48
CA LEU A 260 3.35 14.94 -8.90
C LEU A 260 3.45 16.02 -9.99
N GLU A 261 4.35 15.85 -10.97
CA GLU A 261 4.46 16.80 -12.09
C GLU A 261 3.16 16.88 -12.92
N ASP A 262 2.42 15.77 -13.00
CA ASP A 262 1.11 15.68 -13.66
C ASP A 262 -0.06 16.20 -12.81
N GLN A 263 0.21 16.82 -11.67
CA GLN A 263 -0.79 17.33 -10.72
C GLN A 263 -1.71 16.23 -10.15
N ILE A 264 -1.26 14.97 -10.15
CA ILE A 264 -1.93 13.88 -9.43
C ILE A 264 -1.67 14.09 -7.94
N LYS A 265 -2.75 14.19 -7.15
CA LYS A 265 -2.65 14.38 -5.71
C LYS A 265 -2.01 13.15 -5.05
N VAL A 266 -1.03 13.34 -4.18
CA VAL A 266 -0.38 12.27 -3.42
C VAL A 266 -0.57 12.54 -1.94
N LEU A 267 -1.09 11.56 -1.22
CA LEU A 267 -1.18 11.57 0.24
C LEU A 267 -0.42 10.37 0.80
N ILE A 268 0.63 10.64 1.56
CA ILE A 268 1.29 9.64 2.38
C ILE A 268 0.84 9.89 3.81
N TYR A 269 0.28 8.89 4.46
CA TYR A 269 -0.11 9.00 5.87
C TYR A 269 0.47 7.82 6.65
N ALA A 270 0.83 8.05 7.91
CA ALA A 270 1.39 7.00 8.74
C ALA A 270 0.95 7.17 10.21
N GLY A 271 0.48 6.08 10.81
CA GLY A 271 0.21 6.01 12.24
C GLY A 271 1.47 6.16 13.08
N GLU A 272 1.36 6.94 14.16
CA GLU A 272 2.45 7.27 15.08
C GLU A 272 3.13 6.06 15.74
N TYR A 273 2.38 4.98 15.98
CA TYR A 273 2.81 3.82 16.77
C TYR A 273 3.06 2.55 15.94
N ASP A 274 3.09 2.67 14.61
CA ASP A 274 3.48 1.57 13.72
C ASP A 274 4.99 1.40 13.71
N LEU A 275 5.50 0.18 13.94
CA LEU A 275 6.94 -0.10 13.87
C LEU A 275 7.34 -0.53 12.45
N ILE A 276 6.63 -1.51 11.87
CA ILE A 276 7.03 -2.16 10.60
C ILE A 276 7.03 -1.20 9.40
N CYS A 277 6.16 -0.19 9.39
CA CYS A 277 6.15 0.86 8.37
C CYS A 277 6.10 2.24 9.04
N ASN A 278 6.99 2.44 10.01
CA ASN A 278 6.95 3.59 10.90
C ASN A 278 6.89 4.96 10.19
N TRP A 279 6.27 5.92 10.89
CA TRP A 279 6.04 7.25 10.35
C TRP A 279 7.35 8.02 10.08
N LEU A 280 8.42 7.72 10.82
CA LEU A 280 9.71 8.39 10.66
C LEU A 280 10.33 8.04 9.31
N GLY A 281 10.42 6.75 8.97
CA GLY A 281 10.89 6.29 7.67
C GLY A 281 10.01 6.79 6.53
N ASN A 282 8.69 6.78 6.72
CA ASN A 282 7.76 7.35 5.74
C ASN A 282 7.97 8.86 5.54
N SER A 283 8.18 9.62 6.62
CA SER A 283 8.52 11.04 6.55
C SER A 283 9.84 11.26 5.83
N GLN A 284 10.88 10.50 6.18
CA GLN A 284 12.23 10.67 5.64
C GLN A 284 12.26 10.49 4.11
N TRP A 285 11.62 9.44 3.57
CA TRP A 285 11.63 9.23 2.12
C TRP A 285 10.81 10.30 1.39
N VAL A 286 9.69 10.76 1.96
CA VAL A 286 8.89 11.84 1.37
C VAL A 286 9.67 13.16 1.33
N HIS A 287 10.48 13.45 2.35
CA HIS A 287 11.35 14.64 2.36
C HIS A 287 12.54 14.50 1.37
N ALA A 288 13.06 13.29 1.19
CA ALA A 288 14.18 13.02 0.30
C ALA A 288 13.80 12.91 -1.19
N MET A 289 12.54 12.56 -1.48
CA MET A 289 12.00 12.39 -2.84
C MET A 289 12.28 13.62 -3.72
N ALA A 290 12.91 13.38 -4.87
CA ALA A 290 13.29 14.43 -5.80
C ALA A 290 12.16 14.74 -6.78
N TRP A 291 11.62 15.96 -6.70
CA TRP A 291 10.59 16.49 -7.60
C TRP A 291 10.65 18.02 -7.62
N SER A 292 9.94 18.68 -8.55
CA SER A 292 10.04 20.13 -8.75
C SER A 292 9.72 20.97 -7.50
N GLY A 293 8.81 20.50 -6.64
CA GLY A 293 8.40 21.17 -5.40
C GLY A 293 9.13 20.72 -4.13
N GLN A 294 10.16 19.86 -4.21
CA GLN A 294 10.82 19.29 -3.01
C GLN A 294 11.29 20.36 -2.02
N LYS A 295 12.03 21.37 -2.47
CA LYS A 295 12.57 22.42 -1.59
C LYS A 295 11.47 23.19 -0.85
N ASN A 296 10.37 23.48 -1.55
CA ASN A 296 9.24 24.17 -0.96
C ASN A 296 8.50 23.25 0.02
N PHE A 297 8.30 21.97 -0.32
CA PHE A 297 7.75 20.99 0.61
C PHE A 297 8.57 20.95 1.88
N THR A 298 9.90 20.79 1.80
CA THR A 298 10.78 20.77 2.97
C THR A 298 10.68 22.06 3.79
N ALA A 299 10.57 23.23 3.13
CA ALA A 299 10.47 24.53 3.79
C ALA A 299 9.09 24.81 4.43
N THR A 300 8.00 24.18 3.96
CA THR A 300 6.66 24.40 4.52
C THR A 300 6.59 23.95 5.99
N PRO A 301 6.03 24.77 6.90
CA PRO A 301 5.83 24.35 8.29
C PRO A 301 4.84 23.18 8.38
N THR A 302 5.08 22.29 9.34
CA THR A 302 4.12 21.27 9.74
C THR A 302 3.01 21.93 10.55
N VAL A 303 1.74 21.63 10.23
CA VAL A 303 0.55 22.20 10.89
C VAL A 303 -0.28 21.10 11.57
N PRO A 304 -1.02 21.41 12.66
CA PRO A 304 -1.94 20.47 13.27
C PRO A 304 -3.06 20.04 12.33
N PHE A 305 -3.30 18.73 12.22
CA PHE A 305 -4.50 18.19 11.57
C PHE A 305 -5.61 18.05 12.61
N VAL A 306 -6.58 18.97 12.58
CA VAL A 306 -7.65 19.05 13.59
C VAL A 306 -8.94 18.43 13.06
N VAL A 307 -9.54 17.54 13.86
CA VAL A 307 -10.87 16.95 13.65
C VAL A 307 -11.68 17.13 14.91
N ASP A 308 -12.85 17.75 14.80
CA ASP A 308 -13.76 18.05 15.92
C ASP A 308 -13.09 18.79 17.08
N GLY A 309 -12.25 19.78 16.76
CA GLY A 309 -11.55 20.62 17.75
C GLY A 309 -10.38 19.93 18.46
N ALA A 310 -10.07 18.67 18.15
CA ALA A 310 -8.90 17.95 18.67
C ALA A 310 -7.85 17.75 17.58
N GLU A 311 -6.58 17.96 17.93
CA GLU A 311 -5.46 17.57 17.06
C GLU A 311 -5.42 16.04 16.94
N LYS A 312 -5.46 15.55 15.71
CA LYS A 312 -5.43 14.13 15.35
C LYS A 312 -4.18 13.73 14.56
N GLY A 313 -3.30 14.68 14.29
CA GLY A 313 -2.08 14.42 13.55
C GLY A 313 -1.33 15.70 13.20
N GLN A 314 -0.27 15.52 12.44
CA GLN A 314 0.62 16.57 11.97
C GLN A 314 0.72 16.49 10.44
N LEU A 315 0.22 17.54 9.78
CA LEU A 315 0.14 17.64 8.33
C LEU A 315 1.26 18.53 7.79
N LYS A 316 1.89 18.09 6.71
CA LYS A 316 2.80 18.89 5.90
C LYS A 316 2.42 18.75 4.44
N SER A 317 2.24 19.87 3.75
CA SER A 317 1.71 19.90 2.39
C SER A 317 2.44 20.91 1.52
N HIS A 318 2.66 20.58 0.25
CA HIS A 318 3.05 21.55 -0.76
C HIS A 318 2.62 21.06 -2.13
N GLY A 319 1.87 21.89 -2.86
CA GLY A 319 1.30 21.52 -4.15
C GLY A 319 0.51 20.20 -4.06
N PRO A 320 0.75 19.22 -4.95
CA PRO A 320 0.01 17.96 -4.93
C PRO A 320 0.44 16.98 -3.82
N LEU A 321 1.53 17.23 -3.10
CA LEU A 321 2.09 16.31 -2.09
C LEU A 321 1.64 16.66 -0.67
N ASN A 322 1.15 15.64 0.05
CA ASN A 322 0.75 15.72 1.45
C ASN A 322 1.40 14.58 2.24
N PHE A 323 1.99 14.90 3.39
CA PHE A 323 2.40 13.94 4.40
C PHE A 323 1.62 14.18 5.69
N LEU A 324 1.00 13.14 6.24
CA LEU A 324 0.22 13.22 7.47
C LEU A 324 0.64 12.13 8.47
N LYS A 325 1.31 12.53 9.55
CA LYS A 325 1.47 11.67 10.72
C LYS A 325 0.16 11.68 11.51
N ILE A 326 -0.39 10.51 11.84
CA ILE A 326 -1.67 10.39 12.56
C ILE A 326 -1.40 9.93 13.99
N HIS A 327 -1.82 10.75 14.95
CA HIS A 327 -1.64 10.50 16.37
C HIS A 327 -2.46 9.30 16.82
N ASP A 328 -1.96 8.58 17.82
CA ASP A 328 -2.68 7.47 18.47
C ASP A 328 -3.11 6.32 17.54
N ALA A 329 -2.46 6.16 16.39
CA ALA A 329 -2.71 5.07 15.43
C ALA A 329 -1.47 4.18 15.22
N GLY A 330 -1.70 2.88 15.05
CA GLY A 330 -0.70 1.94 14.54
C GLY A 330 -0.76 1.81 13.01
N HIS A 331 -0.45 0.62 12.50
CA HIS A 331 -0.37 0.29 11.08
C HIS A 331 -1.72 0.42 10.38
N LEU A 332 -2.79 -0.06 11.03
CA LEU A 332 -4.15 -0.02 10.53
C LEU A 332 -4.82 1.29 10.98
N VAL A 333 -4.37 2.41 10.43
CA VAL A 333 -4.85 3.75 10.81
C VAL A 333 -6.38 3.87 10.82
N PRO A 334 -7.14 3.38 9.81
CA PRO A 334 -8.60 3.42 9.84
C PRO A 334 -9.23 2.61 10.99
N LYS A 335 -8.54 1.59 11.49
CA LYS A 335 -8.99 0.77 12.62
C LYS A 335 -8.81 1.51 13.95
N ASP A 336 -7.67 2.16 14.15
CA ASP A 336 -7.35 2.84 15.42
C ASP A 336 -7.95 4.26 15.50
N GLN A 337 -8.00 4.99 14.38
CA GLN A 337 -8.53 6.36 14.28
C GLN A 337 -9.58 6.49 13.15
N PRO A 338 -10.73 5.79 13.24
CA PRO A 338 -11.71 5.73 12.14
C PRO A 338 -12.27 7.09 11.74
N LYS A 339 -12.56 7.96 12.73
CA LYS A 339 -13.11 9.29 12.49
C LYS A 339 -12.10 10.22 11.81
N ALA A 340 -10.86 10.24 12.30
CA ALA A 340 -9.79 11.04 11.71
C ALA A 340 -9.46 10.57 10.29
N SER A 341 -9.44 9.26 10.06
CA SER A 341 -9.19 8.65 8.75
C SER A 341 -10.25 9.00 7.72
N LEU A 342 -11.53 8.94 8.12
CA LEU A 342 -12.64 9.34 7.24
C LEU A 342 -12.53 10.82 6.87
N GLU A 343 -12.24 11.68 7.84
CA GLU A 343 -12.14 13.12 7.62
C GLU A 343 -10.92 13.47 6.74
N MET A 344 -9.78 12.82 6.97
CA MET A 344 -8.60 12.91 6.13
C MET A 344 -8.93 12.61 4.66
N LEU A 345 -9.54 11.45 4.38
CA LEU A 345 -9.87 11.04 3.01
C LEU A 345 -10.90 11.97 2.36
N LYS A 346 -11.92 12.41 3.11
CA LYS A 346 -12.91 13.37 2.62
C LYS A 346 -12.28 14.69 2.22
N ARG A 347 -11.51 15.30 3.13
CA ARG A 347 -10.84 16.58 2.87
C ARG A 347 -9.85 16.44 1.72
N TRP A 348 -9.04 15.39 1.69
CA TRP A 348 -8.05 15.16 0.65
C TRP A 348 -8.67 15.01 -0.75
N THR A 349 -9.68 14.15 -0.90
CA THR A 349 -10.36 13.97 -2.19
C THR A 349 -11.01 15.27 -2.67
N GLN A 350 -11.53 16.09 -1.76
CA GLN A 350 -12.11 17.40 -2.05
C GLN A 350 -11.08 18.53 -2.25
N GLY A 351 -9.77 18.27 -2.04
CA GLY A 351 -8.73 19.31 -2.13
C GLY A 351 -8.71 20.30 -0.96
N LYS A 352 -9.19 19.88 0.21
CA LYS A 352 -9.37 20.68 1.43
C LYS A 352 -8.55 20.18 2.61
N LEU A 353 -7.52 19.35 2.36
CA LEU A 353 -6.74 18.75 3.46
C LEU A 353 -5.90 19.81 4.18
N SER A 354 -5.31 20.72 3.41
CA SER A 354 -4.57 21.88 3.87
C SER A 354 -5.41 23.14 3.65
N GLU A 355 -6.46 23.37 4.42
CA GLU A 355 -7.19 24.64 4.33
C GLU A 355 -6.33 25.78 4.90
N ASN A 356 -5.52 26.34 4.00
CA ASN A 356 -4.90 27.68 4.02
C ASN A 356 -4.60 28.16 2.58
N GLU A 357 -5.28 27.62 1.55
CA GLU A 357 -5.22 28.11 0.15
C GLU A 357 -6.57 28.64 -0.31
#